data_AF-A0A439CQA3-F1
#
_entry.id   AF-A0A439CQA3-F1
#
_cell.length_a   1.000
_cell.length_b   1.000
_cell.length_c   1.000
_cell.angle_alpha   90.00
_cell.angle_beta   90.00
_cell.angle_gamma   90.00
#
_symmetry.space_group_name_H-M   'P 1'
#
loop_
_entity.id
_entity.type
_entity.pdbx_description
1 polymer ?
#
loop_
_entity_poly.entity_id
_entity_poly.type
_entity_poly.pdbx_seq_one_letter_code
_entity_poly.pdbx_strand_id
1 'polypeptide(L)' 'MAPVIHLVRHAQGYHNLSRENQWIRDPDLTELGKAQCAELCKKFPYHDKITHLVASPIRRTLFTCQLSFA' A
#
# COMPACT_ATOMS: atom_id res chain seq x y z
N MET A 1 22.71 15.35 4.84
CA MET A 1 21.63 15.41 3.82
C MET A 1 20.30 15.51 4.53
N ALA A 2 19.33 16.23 3.97
CA ALA A 2 17.96 16.22 4.49
C ALA A 2 17.33 14.82 4.30
N PRO A 3 16.45 14.38 5.20
CA PRO A 3 15.73 13.12 5.03
C PRO A 3 14.78 13.18 3.83
N VAL A 4 14.60 12.05 3.15
CA VAL A 4 13.61 11.90 2.07
C VAL A 4 12.42 11.11 2.60
N ILE A 5 11.21 11.62 2.38
CA ILE A 5 9.96 10.96 2.76
C ILE A 5 9.22 10.56 1.49
N HIS A 6 9.04 9.25 1.30
CA HIS A 6 8.21 8.71 0.22
C HIS A 6 6.77 8.54 0.70
N LEU A 7 5.81 9.15 0.00
CA LEU A 7 4.39 9.05 0.32
C LEU A 7 3.70 8.14 -0.68
N VAL A 8 3.03 7.10 -0.19
CA VAL A 8 2.38 6.08 -1.00
C VAL A 8 0.91 5.95 -0.60
N ARG A 9 0.02 6.03 -1.59
CA ARG A 9 -1.40 5.72 -1.41
C ARG A 9 -1.60 4.21 -1.39
N HIS A 10 -2.52 3.70 -0.57
CA HIS A 10 -2.87 2.28 -0.57
C HIS A 10 -3.28 1.79 -1.98
N ALA A 11 -2.95 0.53 -2.28
CA ALA A 11 -3.41 -0.14 -3.48
C ALA A 11 -4.94 -0.40 -3.42
N GLN A 12 -5.52 -0.90 -4.51
CA GLN A 12 -6.96 -1.13 -4.59
C GLN A 12 -7.44 -2.07 -3.47
N GLY A 13 -8.37 -1.59 -2.65
CA GLY A 13 -9.09 -2.41 -1.68
C GLY A 13 -10.51 -2.69 -2.15
N TYR A 14 -11.19 -3.65 -1.52
CA TYR A 14 -12.58 -3.99 -1.88
C TYR A 14 -13.53 -2.80 -1.82
N HIS A 15 -13.28 -1.83 -0.93
CA HIS A 15 -14.04 -0.57 -0.86
C HIS A 15 -13.99 0.31 -2.12
N ASN A 16 -13.05 0.06 -3.04
CA ASN A 16 -12.92 0.82 -4.27
C ASN A 16 -13.76 0.23 -5.43
N LEU A 17 -14.36 -0.94 -5.27
CA LEU A 17 -15.00 -1.66 -6.38
C LEU A 17 -16.40 -1.16 -6.74
N SER A 18 -17.12 -0.57 -5.79
CA SER A 18 -18.46 -0.03 -6.03
C SER A 18 -18.81 1.04 -4.99
N ARG A 19 -19.93 1.74 -5.19
CA ARG A 19 -20.42 2.74 -4.23
C ARG A 19 -20.88 2.10 -2.93
N GLU A 20 -21.50 0.93 -3.02
CA GLU A 20 -21.97 0.12 -1.88
C GLU A 20 -20.77 -0.33 -1.04
N ASN A 21 -19.68 -0.72 -1.69
CA ASN A 21 -18.48 -1.19 -1.01
C ASN A 21 -17.73 -0.08 -0.25
N GLN A 22 -17.99 1.20 -0.50
CA GLN A 22 -17.35 2.32 0.21
C GLN A 22 -17.57 2.25 1.73
N TRP A 23 -18.62 1.56 2.17
CA TRP A 23 -18.98 1.37 3.57
C TRP A 23 -18.28 0.19 4.26
N ILE A 24 -17.52 -0.63 3.53
CA ILE A 24 -16.76 -1.73 4.13
C ILE A 24 -15.76 -1.14 5.12
N ARG A 25 -15.92 -1.51 6.39
CA ARG A 25 -14.95 -1.14 7.44
C ARG A 25 -13.73 -2.02 7.31
N ASP A 26 -12.56 -1.40 7.26
CA ASP A 26 -11.27 -2.08 7.20
C ASP A 26 -11.13 -3.12 6.07
N PRO A 27 -11.37 -2.74 4.80
CA PRO A 27 -11.33 -3.64 3.65
C PRO A 27 -9.93 -4.18 3.39
N ASP A 28 -9.87 -5.42 2.95
CA ASP A 28 -8.66 -6.04 2.39
C ASP A 28 -8.34 -5.48 0.99
N LEU A 29 -7.13 -5.79 0.53
CA LEU A 29 -6.72 -5.61 -0.87
C LEU A 29 -7.45 -6.59 -1.78
N THR A 30 -7.78 -6.12 -2.98
CA THR A 30 -8.20 -7.02 -4.07
C THR A 30 -6.98 -7.73 -4.66
N GLU A 31 -7.18 -8.74 -5.51
CA GLU A 31 -6.07 -9.35 -6.25
C GLU A 31 -5.36 -8.34 -7.16
N LEU A 32 -6.11 -7.40 -7.75
CA LEU A 32 -5.52 -6.27 -8.46
C LEU A 32 -4.68 -5.38 -7.52
N GLY A 33 -5.17 -5.12 -6.30
CA GLY A 33 -4.41 -4.39 -5.29
C GLY A 33 -3.08 -5.06 -4.95
N LYS A 34 -3.06 -6.39 -4.80
CA LYS A 34 -1.82 -7.15 -4.58
C LYS A 34 -0.87 -7.06 -5.79
N ALA A 35 -1.40 -7.12 -7.01
CA ALA A 35 -0.61 -6.94 -8.22
C ALA A 35 -0.01 -5.53 -8.32
N GLN A 36 -0.76 -4.50 -7.91
CA GLN A 36 -0.26 -3.13 -7.81
C GLN A 36 0.88 -3.00 -6.80
N CYS A 37 0.80 -3.68 -5.66
CA CYS A 37 1.91 -3.75 -4.68
C CYS A 37 3.15 -4.42 -5.27
N ALA A 38 2.99 -5.56 -5.95
CA ALA A 38 4.10 -6.25 -6.59
C ALA A 38 4.77 -5.37 -7.66
N GLU A 39 3.99 -4.61 -8.41
CA GLU A 39 4.49 -3.67 -9.41
C GLU A 39 5.21 -2.48 -8.77
N LEU A 40 4.69 -1.93 -7.67
CA LEU A 40 5.35 -0.89 -6.89
C LEU A 40 6.69 -1.39 -6.32
N CYS A 41 6.72 -2.60 -5.76
CA CYS A 41 7.94 -3.24 -5.29
C CYS A 41 9.01 -3.31 -6.40
N LYS A 42 8.63 -3.71 -7.63
CA LYS A 42 9.58 -3.77 -8.74
C LYS A 42 10.07 -2.40 -9.21
N LYS A 43 9.19 -1.40 -9.21
CA LYS A 43 9.48 -0.07 -9.75
C LYS A 43 10.18 0.86 -8.77
N PHE A 44 10.04 0.63 -7.47
CA PHE A 44 10.66 1.47 -6.46
C PHE A 44 12.16 1.16 -6.34
N PRO A 45 13.08 2.08 -6.70
CA PRO A 45 14.50 1.73 -6.85
C PRO A 45 15.32 1.95 -5.57
N TYR A 46 14.70 2.37 -4.46
CA TYR A 46 15.40 2.82 -3.25
C TYR A 46 15.16 1.92 -2.04
N HIS A 47 14.83 0.64 -2.25
CA HIS A 47 14.57 -0.31 -1.15
C HIS A 47 15.73 -0.40 -0.17
N ASP A 48 16.97 -0.37 -0.67
CA ASP A 48 18.21 -0.39 0.10
C ASP A 48 18.41 0.84 1.00
N LYS A 49 17.65 1.92 0.77
CA LYS A 49 17.72 3.17 1.54
C LYS A 49 16.58 3.32 2.53
N ILE A 50 15.61 2.41 2.55
CA ILE A 50 14.51 2.43 3.51
C ILE A 50 15.06 2.09 4.88
N THR A 51 14.80 2.95 5.86
CA THR A 51 15.13 2.71 7.27
C THR A 51 13.90 2.52 8.15
N HIS A 52 12.77 3.10 7.75
CA HIS A 52 11.53 3.08 8.51
C HIS A 52 10.34 2.92 7.56
N LEU A 53 9.38 2.10 7.96
CA LEU A 53 8.09 1.95 7.31
C LEU A 53 6.99 2.39 8.28
N VAL A 54 6.11 3.29 7.84
CA VAL A 54 5.00 3.81 8.62
C VAL A 54 3.73 3.66 7.80
N ALA A 55 2.69 3.05 8.38
CA ALA A 55 1.41 2.85 7.73
C ALA A 55 0.25 3.13 8.70
N SER A 56 -0.87 3.58 8.15
CA SER A 56 -2.12 3.66 8.90
C SER A 56 -2.56 2.26 9.37
N PRO A 57 -3.32 2.14 10.46
CA PRO A 57 -3.68 0.85 11.06
C PRO A 57 -4.79 0.08 10.31
N ILE A 58 -5.03 0.39 9.03
CA ILE A 58 -6.07 -0.23 8.21
C ILE A 58 -5.43 -1.36 7.37
N ARG A 59 -6.08 -2.51 7.22
CA ARG A 59 -5.57 -3.69 6.49
C ARG A 59 -5.05 -3.33 5.11
N ARG A 60 -5.82 -2.62 4.29
CA ARG A 60 -5.33 -2.21 2.95
C ARG A 60 -4.06 -1.36 2.99
N THR A 61 -3.84 -0.51 4.00
CA THR A 61 -2.62 0.30 4.12
C THR A 61 -1.46 -0.54 4.66
N LEU A 62 -1.72 -1.40 5.65
CA LEU A 62 -0.75 -2.34 6.20
C LEU A 62 -0.24 -3.30 5.13
N PHE A 63 -1.14 -3.96 4.40
CA PHE A 63 -0.76 -4.90 3.34
C PHE A 63 -0.15 -4.19 2.13
N THR A 64 -0.57 -2.97 1.80
CA THR A 64 0.14 -2.21 0.76
C THR A 64 1.60 -1.96 1.17
N CYS A 65 1.83 -1.54 2.41
CA CYS A 65 3.16 -1.30 2.94
C CYS A 65 3.99 -2.59 2.96
N GLN A 66 3.45 -3.66 3.54
CA GLN A 66 4.12 -4.95 3.66
C GLN A 66 4.47 -5.54 2.29
N LEU A 67 3.50 -5.69 1.39
CA LEU A 67 3.71 -6.34 0.09
C LEU A 67 4.57 -5.52 -0.88
N SER A 68 4.77 -4.23 -0.61
CA SER A 68 5.57 -3.36 -1.48
C SER A 68 6.98 -3.14 -0.96
N PHE A 69 7.23 -3.25 0.35
CA PHE A 69 8.47 -2.76 0.98
C PHE A 69 9.04 -3.60 2.14
N ALA A 70 8.33 -4.60 2.66
CA ALA A 70 8.77 -5.41 3.81
C ALA A 70 9.22 -6.81 3.38
#